data_AF-A0A935I8M0-F1
#
_entry.id   AF-A0A935I8M0-F1
#
_cell.length_a   1.000
_cell.length_b   1.000
_cell.length_c   1.000
_cell.angle_alpha   90.00
_cell.angle_beta   90.00
_cell.angle_gamma   90.00
#
_symmetry.space_group_name_H-M   'P 1'
#
loop_
_entity.id
_entity.type
_entity.pdbx_description
1 polymer ?
#
loop_
_entity_poly.entity_id
_entity_poly.type
_entity_poly.pdbx_seq_one_letter_code
_entity_poly.pdbx_strand_id
1 'polypeptide(L)'
;MRFVFITIWMCISILVHGQQVDTTFVVKQVDSLVQISRKCILSNDFDKASKVASLAEQLALERLGKNSISYGNVCFIKGKLHYYKGELKETEKCYLEDSSILKHVSGEDNMDYAWSLDDLGQLYDVMGQFEKAEPLFIKSGLIIAQLRGKNHPDYAWSLNDLAIMYRNMGAYEKAEPLYLEAKSIRENALGKNHPDYVWSLNNLANLYNFMSAYEKAEPYYLTSIKLWEKLDGKESTNYATGINNLASLYFNMGVFDKAEPLIIESCSLREKLLGKQSVDYAGSLNNLASLYLKTGQYQKAEPLFIEALTLREKIFGKVHAEVANSIGNLGLLHENMGNYKKTESLFLEAKSIWEQTIGVDHPEYAASVFNLAHFYLKSNQIIQAEPLILSALTIREKLLGKEHPDFLESQRLLSKLYLLQGRIHEATTLLEAVSRQQETELLKATKYLSEYELSQFIDAYQNQEDELCAYNYSCKLEDSANAIEKELVYTVSGYSKNVQQLKWQEVKKALQKNEAAIEFVRYEFNFPKATDSIMYVALLIKENASAPILISMFEEKSLDSLLLSKSERKADYVNSLYSLSDRGAIAIEAPKIPL
;
A
#
# COMPACT_ATOMS: atom_id res chain seq x y z
N MET A 1 9.07 63.76 -76.33
CA MET A 1 8.87 62.72 -77.36
C MET A 1 9.04 61.37 -76.66
N ARG A 2 7.98 60.57 -76.39
CA ARG A 2 7.41 59.53 -77.29
C ARG A 2 8.55 58.64 -77.86
N PHE A 3 8.71 57.34 -77.56
CA PHE A 3 7.74 56.23 -77.55
C PHE A 3 8.24 55.00 -76.75
N VAL A 4 7.25 54.20 -76.33
CA VAL A 4 7.29 52.81 -75.83
C VAL A 4 7.59 51.82 -76.96
N PHE A 5 8.27 50.70 -76.69
CA PHE A 5 7.90 49.36 -77.20
C PHE A 5 8.43 48.23 -76.29
N ILE A 6 7.59 47.20 -76.15
CA ILE A 6 7.66 46.00 -75.28
C ILE A 6 8.04 44.77 -76.13
N THR A 7 8.83 43.82 -75.60
CA THR A 7 8.65 42.32 -75.56
C THR A 7 9.97 41.59 -75.21
N ILE A 8 10.08 40.85 -74.06
CA ILE A 8 9.99 39.36 -73.84
C ILE A 8 11.13 38.57 -74.55
N TRP A 9 12.00 37.69 -74.00
CA TRP A 9 12.11 36.83 -72.78
C TRP A 9 13.61 36.41 -72.63
N MET A 10 14.13 36.20 -71.41
CA MET A 10 15.04 35.05 -71.10
C MET A 10 15.35 34.97 -69.61
N CYS A 11 15.04 33.82 -69.02
CA CYS A 11 15.40 33.38 -67.69
C CYS A 11 16.92 33.43 -67.46
N ILE A 12 17.37 34.08 -66.38
CA ILE A 12 18.68 33.82 -65.80
C ILE A 12 18.45 33.03 -64.52
N SER A 13 18.68 31.72 -64.63
CA SER A 13 18.85 30.80 -63.52
C SER A 13 20.13 31.17 -62.77
N ILE A 14 20.01 31.70 -61.55
CA ILE A 14 21.13 31.70 -60.61
C ILE A 14 20.93 30.47 -59.72
N LEU A 15 21.74 29.45 -59.99
CA LEU A 15 21.96 28.30 -59.12
C LEU A 15 22.41 28.80 -57.74
N VAL A 16 21.54 28.66 -56.73
CA VAL A 16 22.01 28.52 -55.35
C VAL A 16 22.40 27.05 -55.20
N HIS A 17 23.70 26.80 -55.05
CA HIS A 17 24.23 25.50 -54.66
C HIS A 17 23.59 25.11 -53.32
N GLY A 18 22.60 24.22 -53.37
CA GLY A 18 22.16 23.49 -52.18
C GLY A 18 23.33 22.65 -51.71
N GLN A 19 23.96 23.03 -50.60
CA GLN A 19 24.73 22.07 -49.81
C GLN A 19 23.77 20.92 -49.49
N GLN A 20 24.01 19.75 -50.09
CA GLN A 20 23.45 18.51 -49.56
C GLN A 20 23.88 18.46 -48.10
N VAL A 21 22.91 18.63 -47.20
CA VAL A 21 23.10 18.38 -45.78
C VAL A 21 23.57 16.94 -45.68
N ASP A 22 24.79 16.71 -45.20
CA ASP A 22 25.23 15.37 -44.88
C ASP A 22 24.36 14.87 -43.73
N THR A 23 23.31 14.14 -44.08
CA THR A 23 22.33 13.60 -43.15
C THR A 23 23.02 12.74 -42.10
N THR A 24 24.13 12.08 -42.46
CA THR A 24 24.95 11.29 -41.53
C THR A 24 25.61 12.16 -40.46
N PHE A 25 26.11 13.33 -40.86
CA PHE A 25 26.72 14.28 -39.92
C PHE A 25 25.68 14.83 -38.94
N VAL A 26 24.49 15.20 -39.44
CA VAL A 26 23.40 15.71 -38.59
C VAL A 26 22.89 14.64 -37.63
N VAL A 27 22.71 13.39 -38.08
CA VAL A 27 22.33 12.25 -37.22
C VAL A 27 23.31 12.11 -36.05
N LYS A 28 24.63 12.11 -36.32
CA LYS A 28 25.65 12.03 -35.26
C LYS A 28 25.59 13.20 -34.27
N GLN A 29 25.26 14.40 -34.73
CA GLN A 29 25.09 15.55 -33.85
C GLN A 29 23.87 15.39 -32.93
N VAL A 30 22.73 14.97 -33.48
CA VAL A 30 21.52 14.69 -32.68
C VAL A 30 21.80 13.59 -31.67
N ASP A 31 22.41 12.48 -32.08
CA ASP A 31 22.76 11.37 -31.18
C ASP A 31 23.70 11.83 -30.06
N SER A 32 24.69 12.67 -30.37
CA SER A 32 25.60 13.24 -29.38
C SER A 32 24.84 14.09 -28.35
N LEU A 33 23.88 14.92 -28.79
CA LEU A 33 23.05 15.72 -27.89
C LEU A 33 22.14 14.84 -27.04
N VAL A 34 21.52 13.80 -27.61
CA VAL A 34 20.71 12.82 -26.86
C VAL A 34 21.55 12.15 -25.76
N GLN A 35 22.79 11.76 -26.06
CA GLN A 35 23.69 11.16 -25.07
C GLN A 35 24.11 12.15 -23.98
N ILE A 36 24.35 13.42 -24.32
CA ILE A 36 24.63 14.47 -23.34
C ILE A 36 23.42 14.68 -22.43
N SER A 37 22.21 14.75 -22.99
CA SER A 37 20.98 14.89 -22.22
C SER A 37 20.80 13.70 -21.26
N ARG A 38 20.99 12.47 -21.75
CA ARG A 38 20.98 11.25 -20.90
C ARG A 38 21.95 11.34 -19.73
N LYS A 39 23.18 11.77 -19.96
CA LYS A 39 24.16 11.94 -18.88
C LYS A 39 23.71 13.00 -17.86
N CYS A 40 23.11 14.09 -18.32
CA CYS A 40 22.58 15.12 -17.43
C CYS A 40 21.40 14.60 -16.59
N ILE A 41 20.50 13.79 -17.17
CA ILE A 41 19.42 13.12 -16.43
C ILE A 41 20.01 12.23 -15.33
N LEU A 42 21.00 11.39 -15.67
CA LEU A 42 21.64 10.49 -14.69
C LEU A 42 22.40 11.23 -13.58
N SER A 43 22.84 12.47 -13.83
CA SER A 43 23.44 13.34 -12.82
C SER A 43 22.44 14.26 -12.13
N ASN A 44 21.13 14.06 -12.33
CA ASN A 44 20.03 14.89 -11.83
C ASN A 44 20.11 16.38 -12.22
N ASP A 45 20.80 16.71 -13.31
CA ASP A 45 20.85 18.06 -13.90
C ASP A 45 19.73 18.21 -14.94
N PHE A 46 18.48 18.24 -14.44
CA PHE A 46 17.28 18.23 -15.28
C PHE A 46 17.13 19.51 -16.12
N ASP A 47 17.65 20.64 -15.65
CA ASP A 47 17.63 21.91 -16.39
C ASP A 47 18.53 21.85 -17.62
N LYS A 48 19.75 21.35 -17.45
CA LYS A 48 20.67 21.14 -18.58
C LYS A 48 20.18 20.04 -19.50
N ALA A 49 19.67 18.94 -18.96
CA ALA A 49 19.07 17.86 -19.75
C ALA A 49 17.96 18.38 -20.66
N SER A 50 17.07 19.22 -20.12
CA SER A 50 15.97 19.87 -20.86
C SER A 50 16.49 20.74 -22.01
N LYS A 51 17.44 21.65 -21.73
CA LYS A 51 18.02 22.53 -22.76
C LYS A 51 18.69 21.75 -23.89
N VAL A 52 19.44 20.70 -23.54
CA VAL A 52 20.13 19.86 -24.53
C VAL A 52 19.12 19.03 -25.35
N ALA A 53 18.07 18.50 -24.71
CA ALA A 53 17.02 17.77 -25.40
C ALA A 53 16.24 18.66 -26.38
N SER A 54 15.91 19.90 -26.00
CA SER A 54 15.26 20.87 -26.89
C SER A 54 16.14 21.26 -28.08
N LEU A 55 17.46 21.37 -27.88
CA LEU A 55 18.40 21.61 -28.98
C LEU A 55 18.43 20.41 -29.95
N ALA A 56 18.46 19.19 -29.42
CA ALA A 56 18.41 17.97 -30.22
C ALA A 56 17.11 17.88 -31.03
N GLU A 57 15.98 18.24 -30.41
CA GLU A 57 14.66 18.27 -31.03
C GLU A 57 14.61 19.26 -32.19
N GLN A 58 15.04 20.50 -31.95
CA GLN A 58 15.08 21.53 -32.99
C GLN A 58 15.93 21.07 -34.18
N LEU A 59 17.14 20.56 -33.91
CA LEU A 59 18.04 20.08 -34.96
C LEU A 59 17.44 18.91 -35.74
N ALA A 60 16.84 17.94 -35.06
CA ALA A 60 16.20 16.79 -35.69
C ALA A 60 15.00 17.21 -36.56
N LEU A 61 14.13 18.06 -36.04
CA LEU A 61 12.96 18.57 -36.77
C LEU A 61 13.33 19.36 -38.02
N GLU A 62 14.30 20.29 -37.90
CA GLU A 62 14.71 21.16 -39.00
C GLU A 62 15.45 20.43 -40.13
N ARG A 63 16.22 19.39 -39.79
CA ARG A 63 17.18 18.78 -40.72
C ARG A 63 16.83 17.36 -41.14
N LEU A 64 16.08 16.61 -40.32
CA LEU A 64 15.76 15.20 -40.54
C LEU A 64 14.24 14.95 -40.62
N GLY A 65 13.43 15.84 -40.03
CA GLY A 65 11.98 15.75 -40.02
C GLY A 65 11.42 14.80 -38.96
N LYS A 66 10.09 14.87 -38.75
CA LYS A 66 9.37 14.14 -37.70
C LYS A 66 9.34 12.62 -37.86
N ASN A 67 9.46 12.12 -39.09
CA ASN A 67 9.41 10.68 -39.37
C ASN A 67 10.82 10.08 -39.44
N SER A 68 11.76 10.56 -38.62
CA SER A 68 13.14 10.08 -38.59
C SER A 68 13.43 9.36 -37.26
N ILE A 69 14.26 8.31 -37.31
CA ILE A 69 14.69 7.57 -36.11
C ILE A 69 15.37 8.52 -35.11
N SER A 70 16.16 9.48 -35.59
CA SER A 70 16.81 10.48 -34.73
C SER A 70 15.80 11.35 -33.98
N TYR A 71 14.67 11.71 -34.58
CA TYR A 71 13.61 12.42 -33.87
C TYR A 71 12.89 11.50 -32.86
N GLY A 72 12.65 10.23 -33.20
CA GLY A 72 12.18 9.22 -32.23
C GLY A 72 13.08 9.12 -30.99
N ASN A 73 14.40 8.99 -31.19
CA ASN A 73 15.39 9.00 -30.10
C ASN A 73 15.32 10.27 -29.23
N VAL A 74 14.98 11.41 -29.82
CA VAL A 74 14.76 12.65 -29.08
C VAL A 74 13.45 12.62 -28.28
N CYS A 75 12.36 12.12 -28.87
CA CYS A 75 11.11 11.87 -28.15
C CYS A 75 11.35 10.93 -26.96
N PHE A 76 12.07 9.83 -27.16
CA PHE A 76 12.45 8.91 -26.08
C PHE A 76 13.21 9.61 -24.95
N ILE A 77 14.27 10.38 -25.24
CA ILE A 77 15.04 11.02 -24.17
C ILE A 77 14.28 12.12 -23.45
N LYS A 78 13.41 12.85 -24.16
CA LYS A 78 12.46 13.79 -23.54
C LYS A 78 11.46 13.05 -22.65
N GLY A 79 10.95 11.91 -23.09
CA GLY A 79 10.09 11.04 -22.28
C GLY A 79 10.80 10.61 -20.99
N LYS A 80 12.04 10.11 -21.06
CA LYS A 80 12.82 9.79 -19.85
C LYS A 80 13.02 11.01 -18.95
N LEU A 81 13.28 12.19 -19.50
CA LEU A 81 13.39 13.43 -18.71
C LEU A 81 12.09 13.75 -17.96
N HIS A 82 10.94 13.69 -18.65
CA HIS A 82 9.63 13.90 -18.04
C HIS A 82 9.34 12.84 -16.97
N TYR A 83 9.71 11.59 -17.21
CA TYR A 83 9.55 10.49 -16.26
C TYR A 83 10.29 10.76 -14.95
N TYR A 84 11.56 11.16 -15.01
CA TYR A 84 12.35 11.49 -13.81
C TYR A 84 11.90 12.76 -13.09
N LYS A 85 11.10 13.61 -13.75
CA LYS A 85 10.44 14.76 -13.13
C LYS A 85 9.07 14.41 -12.52
N GLY A 86 8.58 13.19 -12.72
CA GLY A 86 7.23 12.78 -12.32
C GLY A 86 6.12 13.25 -13.25
N GLU A 87 6.45 13.74 -14.45
CA GLU A 87 5.50 14.27 -15.43
C GLU A 87 4.97 13.12 -16.34
N LEU A 88 4.19 12.20 -15.75
CA LEU A 88 3.82 10.93 -16.40
C LEU A 88 3.01 11.10 -17.70
N LYS A 89 2.14 12.13 -17.80
CA LYS A 89 1.37 12.41 -19.02
C LYS A 89 2.23 12.87 -20.19
N GLU A 90 3.22 13.71 -19.93
CA GLU A 90 4.17 14.15 -20.98
C GLU A 90 5.13 13.01 -21.35
N THR A 91 5.45 12.14 -20.40
CA THR A 91 6.18 10.90 -20.66
C THR A 91 5.41 10.00 -21.63
N GLU A 92 4.12 9.76 -21.36
CA GLU A 92 3.24 8.94 -22.21
C GLU A 92 3.20 9.48 -23.64
N LYS A 93 2.99 10.78 -23.79
CA LYS A 93 2.97 11.45 -25.09
C LYS A 93 4.28 11.24 -25.86
N CYS A 94 5.43 11.43 -25.20
CA CYS A 94 6.74 11.27 -25.81
C CYS A 94 7.01 9.82 -26.25
N TYR A 95 6.69 8.84 -25.40
CA TYR A 95 6.90 7.42 -25.72
C TYR A 95 5.94 6.90 -26.79
N LEU A 96 4.69 7.38 -26.80
CA LEU A 96 3.75 7.07 -27.88
C LEU A 96 4.24 7.64 -29.22
N GLU A 97 4.77 8.87 -29.23
CA GLU A 97 5.33 9.47 -30.43
C GLU A 97 6.55 8.68 -30.93
N ASP A 98 7.50 8.36 -30.06
CA ASP A 98 8.66 7.51 -30.38
C ASP A 98 8.25 6.13 -30.94
N SER A 99 7.39 5.40 -30.23
CA SER A 99 6.93 4.08 -30.65
C SER A 99 6.19 4.13 -32.00
N SER A 100 5.41 5.19 -32.26
CA SER A 100 4.72 5.38 -33.54
C SER A 100 5.69 5.62 -34.71
N ILE A 101 6.78 6.36 -34.47
CA ILE A 101 7.83 6.61 -35.45
C ILE A 101 8.58 5.32 -35.73
N LEU A 102 9.01 4.59 -34.69
CA LEU A 102 9.72 3.32 -34.84
C LEU A 102 8.88 2.29 -35.59
N LYS A 103 7.58 2.20 -35.26
CA LYS A 103 6.64 1.36 -36.00
C LYS A 103 6.58 1.69 -37.49
N HIS A 104 6.48 2.98 -37.83
CA HIS A 104 6.33 3.43 -39.22
C HIS A 104 7.64 3.30 -40.01
N VAL A 105 8.77 3.66 -39.41
CA VAL A 105 10.07 3.76 -40.10
C VAL A 105 10.80 2.43 -40.12
N SER A 106 10.78 1.69 -39.01
CA SER A 106 11.53 0.44 -38.83
C SER A 106 10.67 -0.81 -39.02
N GLY A 107 9.33 -0.67 -39.01
CA GLY A 107 8.38 -1.79 -39.09
C GLY A 107 8.09 -2.45 -37.74
N GLU A 108 7.10 -3.35 -37.71
CA GLU A 108 6.71 -4.06 -36.49
C GLU A 108 7.68 -5.18 -36.08
N ASP A 109 8.42 -5.76 -37.02
CA ASP A 109 9.42 -6.80 -36.79
C ASP A 109 10.81 -6.20 -36.51
N ASN A 110 10.88 -5.23 -35.59
CA ASN A 110 12.11 -4.51 -35.27
C ASN A 110 12.36 -4.45 -33.76
N MET A 111 13.64 -4.59 -33.37
CA MET A 111 14.06 -4.61 -31.98
C MET A 111 13.81 -3.27 -31.25
N ASP A 112 14.06 -2.15 -31.90
CA ASP A 112 13.85 -0.81 -31.31
C ASP A 112 12.36 -0.57 -31.06
N TYR A 113 11.50 -1.01 -31.97
CA TYR A 113 10.05 -0.97 -31.76
C TYR A 113 9.63 -1.86 -30.58
N ALA A 114 10.17 -3.07 -30.46
CA ALA A 114 9.91 -3.93 -29.29
C ALA A 114 10.29 -3.25 -27.97
N TRP A 115 11.49 -2.65 -27.89
CA TRP A 115 11.92 -1.91 -26.70
C TRP A 115 11.04 -0.68 -26.42
N SER A 116 10.56 0.03 -27.45
CA SER A 116 9.62 1.14 -27.24
C SER A 116 8.28 0.69 -26.63
N LEU A 117 7.81 -0.52 -26.97
CA LEU A 117 6.61 -1.10 -26.36
C LEU A 117 6.87 -1.47 -24.90
N ASP A 118 8.07 -1.98 -24.60
CA ASP A 118 8.50 -2.29 -23.24
C ASP A 118 8.57 -1.02 -22.37
N ASP A 119 9.15 0.07 -22.87
CA ASP A 119 9.19 1.38 -22.18
C ASP A 119 7.78 1.94 -21.92
N LEU A 120 6.85 1.80 -22.86
CA LEU A 120 5.43 2.13 -22.64
C LEU A 120 4.78 1.22 -21.62
N GLY A 121 5.09 -0.08 -21.65
CA GLY A 121 4.64 -1.06 -20.66
C GLY A 121 5.07 -0.66 -19.25
N GLN A 122 6.36 -0.32 -19.07
CA GLN A 122 6.91 0.15 -17.79
C GLN A 122 6.22 1.43 -17.30
N LEU A 123 5.93 2.38 -18.20
CA LEU A 123 5.20 3.59 -17.83
C LEU A 123 3.79 3.27 -17.33
N TYR A 124 3.04 2.41 -18.03
CA TYR A 124 1.70 2.03 -17.61
C TYR A 124 1.69 1.19 -16.33
N ASP A 125 2.71 0.35 -16.11
CA ASP A 125 2.92 -0.36 -14.85
C ASP A 125 3.09 0.61 -13.68
N VAL A 126 3.95 1.62 -13.83
CA VAL A 126 4.14 2.70 -12.82
C VAL A 126 2.83 3.43 -12.55
N MET A 127 2.02 3.69 -13.57
CA MET A 127 0.71 4.34 -13.43
C MET A 127 -0.37 3.42 -12.81
N GLY A 128 -0.08 2.14 -12.55
CA GLY A 128 -1.05 1.14 -12.12
C GLY A 128 -2.07 0.76 -13.20
N GLN A 129 -1.81 1.08 -14.47
CA GLN A 129 -2.67 0.77 -15.63
C GLN A 129 -2.29 -0.58 -16.23
N PHE A 130 -2.38 -1.63 -15.41
CA PHE A 130 -1.94 -2.98 -15.75
C PHE A 130 -2.58 -3.54 -17.02
N GLU A 131 -3.87 -3.24 -17.26
CA GLU A 131 -4.60 -3.64 -18.46
C GLU A 131 -3.99 -3.09 -19.77
N LYS A 132 -3.31 -1.94 -19.70
CA LYS A 132 -2.57 -1.37 -20.84
C LYS A 132 -1.15 -1.90 -20.92
N ALA A 133 -0.50 -2.13 -19.77
CA ALA A 133 0.89 -2.58 -19.71
C ALA A 133 1.06 -4.02 -20.22
N GLU A 134 0.20 -4.95 -19.79
CA GLU A 134 0.28 -6.38 -20.11
C GLU A 134 0.39 -6.68 -21.62
N PRO A 135 -0.50 -6.18 -22.50
CA PRO A 135 -0.42 -6.48 -23.93
C PRO A 135 0.84 -5.91 -24.58
N LEU A 136 1.43 -4.82 -24.05
CA LEU A 136 2.66 -4.23 -24.59
C LEU A 136 3.87 -5.10 -24.26
N PHE A 137 4.00 -5.54 -23.01
CA PHE A 137 5.06 -6.46 -22.60
C PHE A 137 4.98 -7.79 -23.35
N ILE A 138 3.77 -8.36 -23.48
CA ILE A 138 3.57 -9.59 -24.26
C ILE A 138 3.96 -9.38 -25.72
N LYS A 139 3.54 -8.28 -26.35
CA LYS A 139 3.88 -8.00 -27.75
C LYS A 139 5.39 -7.80 -27.94
N SER A 140 6.04 -7.05 -27.05
CA SER A 140 7.49 -6.87 -27.04
C SER A 140 8.21 -8.21 -26.96
N GLY A 141 7.86 -9.05 -25.98
CA GLY A 141 8.45 -10.37 -25.80
C GLY A 141 8.25 -11.31 -27.00
N LEU A 142 7.10 -11.24 -27.67
CA LEU A 142 6.85 -12.01 -28.91
C LEU A 142 7.76 -11.58 -30.05
N ILE A 143 7.94 -10.26 -30.27
CA ILE A 143 8.85 -9.73 -31.30
C ILE A 143 10.29 -10.14 -30.98
N ILE A 144 10.74 -10.00 -29.73
CA ILE A 144 12.09 -10.39 -29.31
C ILE A 144 12.31 -11.89 -29.50
N ALA A 145 11.35 -12.73 -29.11
CA ALA A 145 11.42 -14.17 -29.31
C ALA A 145 11.50 -14.54 -30.80
N GLN A 146 10.79 -13.84 -31.68
CA GLN A 146 10.85 -14.05 -33.12
C GLN A 146 12.21 -13.64 -33.71
N LEU A 147 12.77 -12.52 -33.28
CA LEU A 147 14.02 -11.98 -33.83
C LEU A 147 15.29 -12.64 -33.28
N ARG A 148 15.29 -13.06 -32.01
CA ARG A 148 16.47 -13.58 -31.30
C ARG A 148 16.34 -15.02 -30.82
N GLY A 149 15.11 -15.55 -30.75
CA GLY A 149 14.80 -16.84 -30.16
C GLY A 149 14.55 -16.78 -28.65
N LYS A 150 13.76 -17.74 -28.14
CA LYS A 150 13.37 -17.81 -26.72
C LYS A 150 14.51 -18.14 -25.74
N ASN A 151 15.66 -18.59 -26.23
CA ASN A 151 16.82 -18.87 -25.39
C ASN A 151 17.79 -17.67 -25.29
N HIS A 152 17.42 -16.52 -25.86
CA HIS A 152 18.28 -15.34 -25.87
C HIS A 152 18.09 -14.49 -24.59
N PRO A 153 19.15 -13.89 -24.02
CA PRO A 153 19.06 -12.99 -22.87
C PRO A 153 18.04 -11.85 -23.00
N ASP A 154 17.90 -11.25 -24.19
CA ASP A 154 16.88 -10.22 -24.47
C ASP A 154 15.46 -10.73 -24.22
N TYR A 155 15.16 -12.00 -24.53
CA TYR A 155 13.84 -12.57 -24.22
C TYR A 155 13.66 -12.72 -22.71
N ALA A 156 14.70 -13.16 -22.00
CA ALA A 156 14.68 -13.21 -20.53
C ALA A 156 14.49 -11.82 -19.89
N TRP A 157 14.97 -10.75 -20.53
CA TRP A 157 14.67 -9.38 -20.13
C TRP A 157 13.17 -9.08 -20.25
N SER A 158 12.55 -9.34 -21.39
CA SER A 158 11.11 -9.11 -21.57
C SER A 158 10.24 -9.94 -20.60
N LEU A 159 10.64 -11.18 -20.28
CA LEU A 159 9.97 -12.01 -19.28
C LEU A 159 10.08 -11.41 -17.89
N ASN A 160 11.25 -10.87 -17.54
CA ASN A 160 11.48 -10.22 -16.27
C ASN A 160 10.58 -8.99 -16.08
N ASP A 161 10.41 -8.17 -17.12
CA ASP A 161 9.63 -6.94 -17.01
C ASP A 161 8.12 -7.23 -16.92
N LEU A 162 7.63 -8.24 -17.66
CA LEU A 162 6.28 -8.77 -17.46
C LEU A 162 6.08 -9.35 -16.04
N ALA A 163 7.10 -10.02 -15.49
CA ALA A 163 7.05 -10.57 -14.13
C ALA A 163 7.05 -9.49 -13.05
N ILE A 164 7.78 -8.38 -13.27
CA ILE A 164 7.74 -7.19 -12.39
C ILE A 164 6.33 -6.61 -12.36
N MET A 165 5.71 -6.47 -13.53
CA MET A 165 4.35 -5.96 -13.64
C MET A 165 3.34 -6.85 -12.90
N TYR A 166 3.38 -8.18 -13.12
CA TYR A 166 2.49 -9.08 -12.39
C TYR A 166 2.74 -9.06 -10.87
N ARG A 167 3.99 -8.89 -10.43
CA ARG A 167 4.29 -8.72 -9.01
C ARG A 167 3.69 -7.42 -8.47
N ASN A 168 3.80 -6.30 -9.19
CA ASN A 168 3.22 -5.02 -8.78
C ASN A 168 1.69 -5.05 -8.77
N MET A 169 1.08 -5.87 -9.64
CA MET A 169 -0.36 -6.18 -9.65
C MET A 169 -0.78 -7.12 -8.50
N GLY A 170 0.15 -7.73 -7.76
CA GLY A 170 -0.14 -8.76 -6.76
C GLY A 170 -0.45 -10.15 -7.34
N ALA A 171 -0.33 -10.34 -8.66
CA ALA A 171 -0.53 -11.61 -9.35
C ALA A 171 0.73 -12.50 -9.29
N TYR A 172 1.16 -12.85 -8.07
CA TYR A 172 2.44 -13.52 -7.84
C TYR A 172 2.58 -14.88 -8.54
N GLU A 173 1.49 -15.63 -8.70
CA GLU A 173 1.49 -16.93 -9.39
C GLU A 173 1.76 -16.82 -10.89
N LYS A 174 1.50 -15.65 -11.49
CA LYS A 174 1.90 -15.35 -12.87
C LYS A 174 3.36 -14.89 -12.95
N ALA A 175 3.84 -14.17 -11.94
CA ALA A 175 5.20 -13.65 -11.91
C ALA A 175 6.27 -14.75 -11.70
N GLU A 176 6.03 -15.70 -10.80
CA GLU A 176 7.00 -16.75 -10.45
C GLU A 176 7.51 -17.56 -11.66
N PRO A 177 6.66 -18.16 -12.52
CA PRO A 177 7.14 -18.95 -13.65
C PRO A 177 7.97 -18.13 -14.64
N LEU A 178 7.64 -16.85 -14.83
CA LEU A 178 8.38 -15.95 -15.72
C LEU A 178 9.78 -15.63 -15.18
N TYR A 179 9.90 -15.35 -13.87
CA TYR A 179 11.22 -15.16 -13.26
C TYR A 179 12.07 -16.43 -13.30
N LEU A 180 11.47 -17.59 -13.07
CA LEU A 180 12.16 -18.88 -13.15
C LEU A 180 12.66 -19.17 -14.58
N GLU A 181 11.83 -18.90 -15.60
CA GLU A 181 12.21 -19.02 -17.01
C GLU A 181 13.33 -18.05 -17.37
N ALA A 182 13.20 -16.76 -17.01
CA ALA A 182 14.22 -15.74 -17.25
C ALA A 182 15.57 -16.10 -16.59
N LYS A 183 15.54 -16.58 -15.34
CA LYS A 183 16.72 -17.09 -14.63
C LYS A 183 17.36 -18.25 -15.38
N SER A 184 16.57 -19.23 -15.82
CA SER A 184 17.07 -20.41 -16.55
C SER A 184 17.71 -20.02 -17.88
N ILE A 185 17.09 -19.13 -18.64
CA ILE A 185 17.64 -18.62 -19.91
C ILE A 185 18.99 -17.93 -19.66
N ARG A 186 19.07 -17.01 -18.69
CA ARG A 186 20.32 -16.30 -18.37
C ARG A 186 21.39 -17.24 -17.85
N GLU A 187 21.03 -18.24 -17.04
CA GLU A 187 21.95 -19.28 -16.58
C GLU A 187 22.57 -20.06 -17.76
N ASN A 188 21.74 -20.47 -18.72
CA ASN A 188 22.19 -21.28 -19.85
C ASN A 188 22.93 -20.47 -20.91
N ALA A 189 22.49 -19.24 -21.20
CA ALA A 189 23.07 -18.40 -22.25
C ALA A 189 24.33 -17.65 -21.80
N LEU A 190 24.39 -17.25 -20.52
CA LEU A 190 25.44 -16.34 -20.00
C LEU A 190 26.29 -16.99 -18.89
N GLY A 191 25.76 -18.00 -18.21
CA GLY A 191 26.41 -18.65 -17.07
C GLY A 191 26.16 -17.95 -15.72
N LYS A 192 26.46 -18.67 -14.63
CA LYS A 192 26.19 -18.23 -13.24
C LYS A 192 27.00 -17.04 -12.74
N ASN A 193 28.10 -16.70 -13.42
CA ASN A 193 28.93 -15.54 -13.07
C ASN A 193 28.53 -14.29 -13.86
N HIS A 194 27.45 -14.31 -14.64
CA HIS A 194 27.02 -13.12 -15.37
C HIS A 194 26.12 -12.23 -14.51
N PRO A 195 26.31 -10.89 -14.50
CA PRO A 195 25.46 -9.91 -13.81
C PRO A 195 23.95 -10.18 -13.92
N ASP A 196 23.45 -10.43 -15.13
CA ASP A 196 22.01 -10.69 -15.38
C ASP A 196 21.48 -11.92 -14.65
N TYR A 197 22.29 -12.99 -14.51
CA TYR A 197 21.90 -14.16 -13.72
C TYR A 197 21.77 -13.78 -12.24
N VAL A 198 22.71 -12.99 -11.73
CA VAL A 198 22.69 -12.53 -10.33
C VAL A 198 21.45 -11.65 -10.07
N TRP A 199 21.11 -10.77 -11.02
CA TRP A 199 19.87 -9.98 -10.97
C TRP A 199 18.61 -10.85 -10.99
N SER A 200 18.59 -11.94 -11.76
CA SER A 200 17.48 -12.90 -11.72
C SER A 200 17.31 -13.54 -10.34
N LEU A 201 18.40 -13.84 -9.61
CA LEU A 201 18.30 -14.33 -8.23
C LEU A 201 17.69 -13.25 -7.31
N ASN A 202 18.14 -12.01 -7.41
CA ASN A 202 17.59 -10.90 -6.64
C ASN A 202 16.09 -10.69 -6.91
N ASN A 203 15.65 -10.75 -8.17
CA ASN A 203 14.25 -10.51 -8.52
C ASN A 203 13.33 -11.64 -8.04
N LEU A 204 13.80 -12.88 -8.11
CA LEU A 204 13.08 -14.03 -7.56
C LEU A 204 13.02 -13.97 -6.02
N ALA A 205 14.11 -13.56 -5.36
CA ALA A 205 14.13 -13.32 -3.92
C ALA A 205 13.16 -12.20 -3.50
N ASN A 206 13.12 -11.10 -4.27
CA ASN A 206 12.15 -10.03 -4.07
C ASN A 206 10.72 -10.55 -4.18
N LEU A 207 10.39 -11.33 -5.21
CA LEU A 207 9.06 -11.94 -5.35
C LEU A 207 8.70 -12.76 -4.12
N TYR A 208 9.58 -13.66 -3.67
CA TYR A 208 9.33 -14.46 -2.47
C TYR A 208 9.20 -13.62 -1.20
N ASN A 209 9.95 -12.52 -1.08
CA ASN A 209 9.78 -11.55 0.01
C ASN A 209 8.38 -10.89 -0.02
N PHE A 210 7.88 -10.50 -1.20
CA PHE A 210 6.51 -9.96 -1.35
C PHE A 210 5.43 -11.01 -1.06
N MET A 211 5.70 -12.28 -1.34
CA MET A 211 4.84 -13.41 -0.97
C MET A 211 4.96 -13.81 0.51
N SER A 212 5.81 -13.14 1.30
CA SER A 212 6.15 -13.53 2.68
C SER A 212 6.82 -14.92 2.81
N ALA A 213 7.29 -15.50 1.71
CA ALA A 213 8.04 -16.76 1.65
C ALA A 213 9.54 -16.51 1.91
N TYR A 214 9.84 -16.00 3.10
CA TYR A 214 11.16 -15.54 3.51
C TYR A 214 12.25 -16.63 3.47
N GLU A 215 11.94 -17.86 3.84
CA GLU A 215 12.83 -19.03 3.80
C GLU A 215 13.21 -19.40 2.36
N LYS A 216 12.32 -19.17 1.39
CA LYS A 216 12.64 -19.29 -0.03
C LYS A 216 13.48 -18.10 -0.51
N ALA A 217 13.22 -16.89 -0.01
CA ALA A 217 13.91 -15.67 -0.44
C ALA A 217 15.37 -15.61 0.04
N GLU A 218 15.64 -15.96 1.30
CA GLU A 218 16.95 -15.78 1.95
C GLU A 218 18.10 -16.46 1.17
N PRO A 219 18.01 -17.73 0.72
CA PRO A 219 19.08 -18.38 -0.03
C PRO A 219 19.40 -17.68 -1.35
N TYR A 220 18.38 -17.12 -2.03
CA TYR A 220 18.60 -16.38 -3.29
C TYR A 220 19.34 -15.08 -3.04
N TYR A 221 18.98 -14.31 -2.00
CA TYR A 221 19.73 -13.11 -1.63
C TYR A 221 21.16 -13.41 -1.23
N LEU A 222 21.38 -14.41 -0.37
CA LEU A 222 22.72 -14.79 0.07
C LEU A 222 23.60 -15.24 -1.11
N THR A 223 23.03 -16.02 -2.03
CA THR A 223 23.74 -16.44 -3.25
C THR A 223 24.06 -15.25 -4.14
N SER A 224 23.11 -14.34 -4.33
CA SER A 224 23.27 -13.13 -5.12
C SER A 224 24.39 -12.22 -4.57
N ILE A 225 24.37 -11.94 -3.27
CA ILE A 225 25.39 -11.13 -2.58
C ILE A 225 26.78 -11.74 -2.75
N LYS A 226 26.91 -13.06 -2.55
CA LYS A 226 28.18 -13.76 -2.72
C LYS A 226 28.71 -13.69 -4.16
N LEU A 227 27.82 -13.74 -5.15
CA LEU A 227 28.20 -13.57 -6.55
C LEU A 227 28.61 -12.13 -6.85
N TRP A 228 27.89 -11.12 -6.33
CA TRP A 228 28.29 -9.73 -6.48
C TRP A 228 29.63 -9.41 -5.83
N GLU A 229 29.87 -9.93 -4.62
CA GLU A 229 31.17 -9.83 -3.96
C GLU A 229 32.29 -10.42 -4.82
N LYS A 230 32.04 -11.56 -5.48
CA LYS A 230 33.02 -12.19 -6.37
C LYS A 230 33.24 -11.41 -7.68
N LEU A 231 32.19 -10.81 -8.23
CA LEU A 231 32.24 -10.13 -9.54
C LEU A 231 32.83 -8.72 -9.44
N ASP A 232 32.30 -7.92 -8.52
CA ASP A 232 32.58 -6.48 -8.44
C ASP A 232 33.27 -6.10 -7.12
N GLY A 233 33.45 -7.04 -6.19
CA GLY A 233 33.92 -6.77 -4.84
C GLY A 233 32.84 -6.17 -3.93
N LYS A 234 33.18 -6.04 -2.64
CA LYS A 234 32.29 -5.42 -1.64
C LYS A 234 32.11 -3.90 -1.84
N GLU A 235 33.08 -3.25 -2.48
CA GLU A 235 33.02 -1.82 -2.79
C GLU A 235 32.28 -1.55 -4.11
N SER A 236 31.10 -2.16 -4.27
CA SER A 236 30.27 -2.01 -5.46
C SER A 236 28.83 -1.65 -5.10
N THR A 237 28.17 -0.91 -6.00
CA THR A 237 26.75 -0.54 -5.85
C THR A 237 25.84 -1.76 -5.96
N ASN A 238 26.24 -2.78 -6.72
CA ASN A 238 25.52 -4.04 -6.84
C ASN A 238 25.55 -4.83 -5.53
N TYR A 239 26.72 -4.94 -4.87
CA TYR A 239 26.83 -5.55 -3.54
C TYR A 239 25.99 -4.79 -2.52
N ALA A 240 26.09 -3.45 -2.49
CA ALA A 240 25.29 -2.60 -1.59
C ALA A 240 23.78 -2.82 -1.77
N THR A 241 23.31 -2.95 -3.01
CA THR A 241 21.90 -3.26 -3.30
C THR A 241 21.51 -4.66 -2.86
N GLY A 242 22.37 -5.67 -3.07
CA GLY A 242 22.14 -7.03 -2.59
C GLY A 242 21.95 -7.08 -1.07
N ILE A 243 22.86 -6.49 -0.29
CA ILE A 243 22.75 -6.48 1.18
C ILE A 243 21.58 -5.63 1.67
N ASN A 244 21.22 -4.55 0.98
CA ASN A 244 20.02 -3.77 1.30
C ASN A 244 18.74 -4.58 1.15
N ASN A 245 18.63 -5.40 0.10
CA ASN A 245 17.45 -6.23 -0.13
C ASN A 245 17.37 -7.38 0.88
N LEU A 246 18.50 -7.98 1.27
CA LEU A 246 18.54 -8.93 2.38
C LEU A 246 18.16 -8.27 3.70
N ALA A 247 18.57 -7.02 3.94
CA ALA A 247 18.16 -6.29 5.12
C ALA A 247 16.64 -6.01 5.13
N SER A 248 16.06 -5.70 3.97
CA SER A 248 14.61 -5.57 3.82
C SER A 248 13.88 -6.88 4.09
N LEU A 249 14.44 -8.03 3.69
CA LEU A 249 13.92 -9.34 4.06
C LEU A 249 13.87 -9.50 5.58
N TYR A 250 15.01 -9.29 6.26
CA TYR A 250 15.08 -9.42 7.72
C TYR A 250 14.18 -8.41 8.45
N PHE A 251 14.02 -7.20 7.90
CA PHE A 251 13.06 -6.21 8.41
C PHE A 251 11.62 -6.74 8.31
N ASN A 252 11.22 -7.33 7.18
CA ASN A 252 9.88 -7.90 6.99
C ASN A 252 9.64 -9.13 7.88
N MET A 253 10.69 -9.91 8.17
CA MET A 253 10.64 -11.02 9.13
C MET A 253 10.57 -10.56 10.60
N GLY A 254 10.74 -9.26 10.88
CA GLY A 254 10.85 -8.74 12.26
C GLY A 254 12.18 -9.05 12.95
N VAL A 255 13.19 -9.53 12.22
CA VAL A 255 14.52 -9.87 12.75
C VAL A 255 15.44 -8.64 12.63
N PHE A 256 15.11 -7.59 13.38
CA PHE A 256 15.75 -6.28 13.25
C PHE A 256 17.25 -6.28 13.57
N ASP A 257 17.72 -7.14 14.48
CA ASP A 257 19.14 -7.27 14.84
C ASP A 257 20.02 -7.70 13.66
N LYS A 258 19.46 -8.46 12.71
CA LYS A 258 20.16 -8.82 11.45
C LYS A 258 20.02 -7.74 10.39
N ALA A 259 18.91 -7.01 10.37
CA ALA A 259 18.65 -5.97 9.38
C ALA A 259 19.54 -4.73 9.58
N GLU A 260 19.66 -4.26 10.82
CA GLU A 260 20.40 -3.02 11.16
C GLU A 260 21.83 -2.95 10.59
N PRO A 261 22.73 -3.94 10.85
CA PRO A 261 24.10 -3.86 10.36
C PRO A 261 24.17 -3.83 8.83
N LEU A 262 23.29 -4.56 8.13
CA LEU A 262 23.25 -4.59 6.67
C LEU A 262 22.76 -3.27 6.07
N ILE A 263 21.77 -2.62 6.69
CA ILE A 263 21.31 -1.29 6.28
C ILE A 263 22.43 -0.26 6.46
N ILE A 264 23.14 -0.30 7.60
CA ILE A 264 24.25 0.62 7.87
C ILE A 264 25.40 0.42 6.86
N GLU A 265 25.78 -0.84 6.59
CA GLU A 265 26.82 -1.16 5.60
C GLU A 265 26.42 -0.68 4.20
N SER A 266 25.18 -0.95 3.76
CA SER A 266 24.65 -0.47 2.48
C SER A 266 24.67 1.06 2.38
N CYS A 267 24.20 1.74 3.44
CA CYS A 267 24.15 3.20 3.49
C CYS A 267 25.56 3.80 3.38
N SER A 268 26.53 3.27 4.13
CA SER A 268 27.92 3.71 4.08
C SER A 268 28.57 3.47 2.72
N LEU A 269 28.31 2.33 2.08
CA LEU A 269 28.80 2.04 0.73
C LEU A 269 28.20 3.00 -0.30
N ARG A 270 26.89 3.25 -0.26
CA ARG A 270 26.22 4.18 -1.19
C ARG A 270 26.70 5.62 -0.97
N GLU A 271 26.92 6.04 0.27
CA GLU A 271 27.55 7.34 0.56
C GLU A 271 28.94 7.43 -0.07
N LYS A 272 29.79 6.42 0.14
CA LYS A 272 31.17 6.39 -0.36
C LYS A 272 31.23 6.38 -1.90
N LEU A 273 30.37 5.58 -2.54
CA LEU A 273 30.44 5.33 -3.99
C LEU A 273 29.67 6.36 -4.83
N LEU A 274 28.55 6.86 -4.32
CA LEU A 274 27.63 7.74 -5.06
C LEU A 274 27.59 9.17 -4.50
N GLY A 275 28.12 9.37 -3.29
CA GLY A 275 28.09 10.66 -2.59
C GLY A 275 26.74 10.95 -1.93
N LYS A 276 26.76 11.93 -1.02
CA LYS A 276 25.58 12.35 -0.23
C LYS A 276 24.44 12.97 -1.04
N GLN A 277 24.70 13.34 -2.30
CA GLN A 277 23.69 13.94 -3.18
C GLN A 277 22.99 12.89 -4.08
N SER A 278 23.22 11.60 -3.83
CA SER A 278 22.56 10.53 -4.55
C SER A 278 21.18 10.20 -3.96
N VAL A 279 20.24 9.87 -4.85
CA VAL A 279 18.91 9.36 -4.50
C VAL A 279 19.03 8.03 -3.73
N ASP A 280 19.99 7.18 -4.09
CA ASP A 280 20.21 5.89 -3.42
C ASP A 280 20.68 6.05 -1.97
N TYR A 281 21.46 7.11 -1.69
CA TYR A 281 21.85 7.45 -0.32
C TYR A 281 20.63 7.92 0.48
N ALA A 282 19.80 8.79 -0.08
CA ALA A 282 18.55 9.21 0.55
C ALA A 282 17.59 8.02 0.82
N GLY A 283 17.47 7.08 -0.11
CA GLY A 283 16.72 5.84 0.07
C GLY A 283 17.27 4.97 1.21
N SER A 284 18.60 4.92 1.38
CA SER A 284 19.25 4.17 2.46
C SER A 284 19.00 4.79 3.84
N LEU A 285 19.04 6.13 3.92
CA LEU A 285 18.66 6.87 5.13
C LEU A 285 17.19 6.60 5.49
N ASN A 286 16.30 6.59 4.50
CA ASN A 286 14.89 6.29 4.71
C ASN A 286 14.68 4.86 5.25
N ASN A 287 15.40 3.87 4.73
CA ASN A 287 15.32 2.48 5.22
C ASN A 287 15.81 2.36 6.67
N LEU A 288 16.92 3.03 7.02
CA LEU A 288 17.43 3.06 8.38
C LEU A 288 16.48 3.78 9.35
N ALA A 289 15.88 4.88 8.91
CA ALA A 289 14.88 5.61 9.67
C ALA A 289 13.62 4.76 9.90
N SER A 290 13.17 4.02 8.90
CA SER A 290 12.04 3.08 8.99
C SER A 290 12.31 1.93 9.98
N LEU A 291 13.54 1.41 10.01
CA LEU A 291 13.98 0.45 11.04
C LEU A 291 13.85 1.03 12.45
N TYR A 292 14.38 2.24 12.66
CA TYR A 292 14.28 2.91 13.95
C TYR A 292 12.83 3.27 14.33
N LEU A 293 12.00 3.65 13.36
CA LEU A 293 10.57 3.84 13.56
C LEU A 293 9.90 2.55 14.06
N LYS A 294 10.12 1.41 13.39
CA LYS A 294 9.50 0.13 13.77
C LYS A 294 9.98 -0.39 15.13
N THR A 295 11.22 -0.10 15.51
CA THR A 295 11.79 -0.48 16.81
C THR A 295 11.54 0.56 17.92
N GLY A 296 10.74 1.61 17.66
CA GLY A 296 10.39 2.62 18.67
C GLY A 296 11.48 3.65 18.98
N GLN A 297 12.59 3.63 18.24
CA GLN A 297 13.73 4.53 18.41
C GLN A 297 13.52 5.87 17.68
N TYR A 298 12.43 6.56 17.99
CA TYR A 298 11.97 7.74 17.23
C TYR A 298 13.01 8.88 17.16
N GLN A 299 13.81 9.07 18.21
CA GLN A 299 14.86 10.08 18.26
C GLN A 299 16.01 9.81 17.28
N LYS A 300 16.23 8.55 16.89
CA LYS A 300 17.18 8.19 15.83
C LYS A 300 16.55 8.30 14.44
N ALA A 301 15.25 8.00 14.33
CA ALA A 301 14.53 8.02 13.05
C ALA A 301 14.34 9.44 12.50
N GLU A 302 13.92 10.41 13.33
CA GLU A 302 13.59 11.78 12.89
C GLU A 302 14.71 12.47 12.10
N PRO A 303 15.97 12.56 12.58
CA PRO A 303 17.02 13.25 11.84
C PRO A 303 17.32 12.59 10.48
N LEU A 304 17.20 11.26 10.38
CA LEU A 304 17.45 10.53 9.15
C LEU A 304 16.34 10.77 8.11
N PHE A 305 15.06 10.78 8.53
CA PHE A 305 13.96 11.14 7.64
C PHE A 305 14.08 12.60 7.15
N ILE A 306 14.46 13.53 8.02
CA ILE A 306 14.67 14.94 7.66
C ILE A 306 15.83 15.10 6.67
N GLU A 307 16.94 14.39 6.88
CA GLU A 307 18.07 14.41 5.94
C GLU A 307 17.66 13.85 4.57
N ALA A 308 16.98 12.70 4.53
CA ALA A 308 16.48 12.10 3.30
C ALA A 308 15.49 13.02 2.55
N LEU A 309 14.56 13.66 3.28
CA LEU A 309 13.63 14.65 2.72
C LEU A 309 14.37 15.84 2.12
N THR A 310 15.30 16.44 2.86
CA THR A 310 16.06 17.61 2.43
C THR A 310 16.87 17.32 1.16
N LEU A 311 17.46 16.13 1.07
CA LEU A 311 18.18 15.68 -0.13
C LEU A 311 17.24 15.52 -1.33
N ARG A 312 16.09 14.86 -1.14
CA ARG A 312 15.09 14.68 -2.21
C ARG A 312 14.51 16.01 -2.69
N GLU A 313 14.20 16.95 -1.79
CA GLU A 313 13.76 18.31 -2.15
C GLU A 313 14.82 19.05 -2.97
N LYS A 314 16.09 18.89 -2.65
CA LYS A 314 17.19 19.53 -3.39
C LYS A 314 17.37 18.93 -4.80
N ILE A 315 17.17 17.62 -4.94
CA ILE A 315 17.34 16.90 -6.21
C ILE A 315 16.16 17.12 -7.15
N PHE A 316 14.93 16.98 -6.64
CA PHE A 316 13.71 16.94 -7.45
C PHE A 316 12.86 18.21 -7.34
N GLY A 317 13.16 19.09 -6.39
CA GLY A 317 12.24 20.15 -5.99
C GLY A 317 11.18 19.66 -5.00
N LYS A 318 10.31 20.57 -4.54
CA LYS A 318 9.32 20.27 -3.48
C LYS A 318 8.12 19.47 -3.94
N VAL A 319 7.79 19.53 -5.23
CA VAL A 319 6.60 18.87 -5.81
C VAL A 319 7.07 17.68 -6.62
N HIS A 320 7.33 16.56 -5.94
CA HIS A 320 7.81 15.32 -6.56
C HIS A 320 7.39 14.09 -5.75
N ALA A 321 7.21 12.94 -6.42
CA ALA A 321 6.81 11.66 -5.82
C ALA A 321 7.73 11.23 -4.65
N GLU A 322 9.05 11.29 -4.85
CA GLU A 322 10.04 10.97 -3.80
C GLU A 322 9.91 11.87 -2.57
N VAL A 323 9.54 13.15 -2.75
CA VAL A 323 9.34 14.09 -1.64
C VAL A 323 8.05 13.76 -0.90
N ALA A 324 6.96 13.45 -1.62
CA ALA A 324 5.71 13.01 -1.02
C ALA A 324 5.89 11.74 -0.18
N ASN A 325 6.69 10.77 -0.65
CA ASN A 325 7.03 9.56 0.09
C ASN A 325 7.78 9.89 1.40
N SER A 326 8.83 10.73 1.33
CA SER A 326 9.56 11.19 2.52
C SER A 326 8.65 11.89 3.54
N ILE A 327 7.76 12.77 3.09
CA ILE A 327 6.81 13.49 3.94
C ILE A 327 5.83 12.52 4.59
N GLY A 328 5.33 11.53 3.83
CA GLY A 328 4.48 10.46 4.36
C GLY A 328 5.17 9.67 5.48
N ASN A 329 6.43 9.27 5.28
CA ASN A 329 7.20 8.55 6.31
C ASN A 329 7.45 9.39 7.55
N LEU A 330 7.75 10.68 7.38
CA LEU A 330 7.87 11.63 8.49
C LEU A 330 6.52 11.82 9.22
N GLY A 331 5.41 11.81 8.48
CA GLY A 331 4.05 11.81 9.03
C GLY A 331 3.79 10.60 9.92
N LEU A 332 4.11 9.39 9.43
CA LEU A 332 4.01 8.14 10.20
C LEU A 332 4.86 8.19 11.47
N LEU A 333 6.08 8.73 11.40
CA LEU A 333 6.92 8.91 12.58
C LEU A 333 6.25 9.83 13.61
N HIS A 334 5.75 10.98 13.19
CA HIS A 334 5.08 11.91 14.10
C HIS A 334 3.77 11.36 14.66
N GLU A 335 3.05 10.53 13.90
CA GLU A 335 1.86 9.82 14.39
C GLU A 335 2.24 8.88 15.56
N ASN A 336 3.33 8.14 15.42
CA ASN A 336 3.84 7.23 16.46
C ASN A 336 4.36 7.97 17.69
N MET A 337 4.87 9.20 17.52
CA MET A 337 5.25 10.08 18.62
C MET A 337 4.05 10.79 19.29
N GLY A 338 2.82 10.64 18.77
CA GLY A 338 1.63 11.33 19.27
C GLY A 338 1.53 12.81 18.88
N ASN A 339 2.33 13.25 17.90
CA ASN A 339 2.36 14.64 17.41
C ASN A 339 1.27 14.88 16.37
N TYR A 340 0.00 14.84 16.78
CA TYR A 340 -1.15 14.82 15.85
C TYR A 340 -1.23 16.03 14.92
N LYS A 341 -0.94 17.25 15.39
CA LYS A 341 -0.94 18.45 14.53
C LYS A 341 0.10 18.37 13.40
N LYS A 342 1.31 17.90 13.71
CA LYS A 342 2.39 17.76 12.73
C LYS A 342 2.09 16.61 11.77
N THR A 343 1.54 15.51 12.28
CA THR A 343 1.07 14.36 11.50
C THR A 343 0.06 14.77 10.44
N GLU A 344 -1.01 15.46 10.84
CA GLU A 344 -2.05 15.91 9.92
C GLU A 344 -1.50 16.83 8.83
N SER A 345 -0.67 17.81 9.21
CA SER A 345 -0.02 18.71 8.26
C SER A 345 0.81 17.96 7.23
N LEU A 346 1.63 17.00 7.66
CA LEU A 346 2.49 16.22 6.77
C LEU A 346 1.67 15.32 5.84
N PHE A 347 0.65 14.63 6.35
CA PHE A 347 -0.19 13.78 5.48
C PHE A 347 -1.02 14.58 4.47
N LEU A 348 -1.52 15.76 4.83
CA LEU A 348 -2.18 16.66 3.89
C LEU A 348 -1.23 17.18 2.82
N GLU A 349 0.02 17.52 3.19
CA GLU A 349 1.06 17.94 2.26
C GLU A 349 1.43 16.81 1.29
N ALA A 350 1.69 15.61 1.80
CA ALA A 350 1.97 14.43 0.97
C ALA A 350 0.82 14.13 -0.02
N LYS A 351 -0.43 14.15 0.46
CA LYS A 351 -1.62 13.99 -0.40
C LYS A 351 -1.64 15.04 -1.51
N SER A 352 -1.39 16.31 -1.18
CA SER A 352 -1.41 17.40 -2.15
C SER A 352 -0.32 17.26 -3.22
N ILE A 353 0.88 16.82 -2.83
CA ILE A 353 1.97 16.58 -3.79
C ILE A 353 1.64 15.41 -4.70
N TRP A 354 1.11 14.30 -4.17
CA TRP A 354 0.68 13.17 -5.00
C TRP A 354 -0.41 13.58 -6.00
N GLU A 355 -1.40 14.35 -5.55
CA GLU A 355 -2.46 14.89 -6.42
C GLU A 355 -1.91 15.75 -7.56
N GLN A 356 -0.87 16.56 -7.29
CA GLN A 356 -0.23 17.42 -8.29
C GLN A 356 0.70 16.66 -9.25
N THR A 357 1.38 15.62 -8.79
CA THR A 357 2.43 14.90 -9.54
C THR A 357 1.85 13.80 -10.43
N ILE A 358 1.16 12.84 -9.82
CA ILE A 358 0.65 11.62 -10.47
C ILE A 358 -0.87 11.66 -10.66
N GLY A 359 -1.57 12.59 -9.99
CA GLY A 359 -3.02 12.69 -10.03
C GLY A 359 -3.71 11.76 -9.02
N VAL A 360 -5.05 11.74 -9.07
CA VAL A 360 -5.88 11.01 -8.10
C VAL A 360 -6.12 9.53 -8.46
N ASP A 361 -5.88 9.17 -9.72
CA ASP A 361 -6.08 7.80 -10.24
C ASP A 361 -4.75 7.02 -10.22
N HIS A 362 -4.15 6.85 -9.04
CA HIS A 362 -2.86 6.16 -8.90
C HIS A 362 -2.73 5.43 -7.55
N PRO A 363 -2.07 4.25 -7.48
CA PRO A 363 -1.93 3.48 -6.25
C PRO A 363 -1.28 4.27 -5.09
N GLU A 364 -0.19 4.99 -5.36
CA GLU A 364 0.48 5.84 -4.36
C GLU A 364 -0.39 6.99 -3.80
N TYR A 365 -1.25 7.60 -4.63
CA TYR A 365 -2.22 8.58 -4.12
C TYR A 365 -3.23 7.90 -3.18
N ALA A 366 -3.70 6.69 -3.54
CA ALA A 366 -4.58 5.91 -2.68
C ALA A 366 -3.91 5.53 -1.36
N ALA A 367 -2.62 5.17 -1.37
CA ALA A 367 -1.85 4.90 -0.16
C ALA A 367 -1.71 6.15 0.73
N SER A 368 -1.44 7.32 0.14
CA SER A 368 -1.36 8.58 0.88
C SER A 368 -2.70 8.96 1.53
N VAL A 369 -3.81 8.79 0.81
CA VAL A 369 -5.16 9.05 1.32
C VAL A 369 -5.55 8.03 2.39
N PHE A 370 -5.18 6.75 2.21
CA PHE A 370 -5.36 5.70 3.21
C PHE A 370 -4.64 6.01 4.52
N ASN A 371 -3.38 6.46 4.46
CA ASN A 371 -2.61 6.84 5.66
C ASN A 371 -3.26 8.01 6.41
N LEU A 372 -3.74 9.04 5.68
CA LEU A 372 -4.48 10.15 6.26
C LEU A 372 -5.80 9.68 6.91
N ALA A 373 -6.52 8.78 6.25
CA ALA A 373 -7.76 8.21 6.77
C ALA A 373 -7.54 7.39 8.05
N HIS A 374 -6.49 6.56 8.06
CA HIS A 374 -6.09 5.79 9.22
C HIS A 374 -5.76 6.69 10.41
N PHE A 375 -5.00 7.77 10.17
CA PHE A 375 -4.70 8.78 11.18
C PHE A 375 -5.96 9.44 11.74
N TYR A 376 -6.91 9.82 10.88
CA TYR A 376 -8.17 10.40 11.33
C TYR A 376 -8.97 9.42 12.18
N LEU A 377 -9.02 8.14 11.78
CA LEU A 377 -9.70 7.11 12.57
C LEU A 377 -9.06 6.93 13.95
N LYS A 378 -7.71 6.87 14.01
CA LYS A 378 -6.95 6.79 15.27
C LYS A 378 -7.13 8.02 16.16
N SER A 379 -7.35 9.18 15.56
CA SER A 379 -7.63 10.44 16.23
C SER A 379 -9.12 10.66 16.56
N ASN A 380 -9.97 9.63 16.37
CA ASN A 380 -11.42 9.66 16.56
C ASN A 380 -12.17 10.70 15.70
N GLN A 381 -11.60 11.05 14.55
CA GLN A 381 -12.16 11.97 13.54
C GLN A 381 -12.88 11.17 12.44
N ILE A 382 -13.92 10.44 12.84
CA ILE A 382 -14.61 9.45 11.99
C ILE A 382 -15.18 10.08 10.71
N ILE A 383 -15.74 11.28 10.80
CA ILE A 383 -16.38 11.99 9.66
C ILE A 383 -15.36 12.29 8.56
N GLN A 384 -14.14 12.68 8.93
CA GLN A 384 -13.07 12.96 7.97
C GLN A 384 -12.49 11.68 7.35
N ALA A 385 -12.48 10.57 8.10
CA ALA A 385 -11.90 9.31 7.65
C ALA A 385 -12.71 8.64 6.53
N GLU A 386 -14.04 8.56 6.67
CA GLU A 386 -14.90 7.80 5.74
C GLU A 386 -14.72 8.13 4.24
N PRO A 387 -14.79 9.41 3.79
CA PRO A 387 -14.61 9.72 2.37
C PRO A 387 -13.22 9.37 1.85
N LEU A 388 -12.19 9.43 2.70
CA LEU A 388 -10.82 9.09 2.34
C LEU A 388 -10.66 7.56 2.20
N ILE A 389 -11.23 6.78 3.12
CA ILE A 389 -11.20 5.31 3.02
C ILE A 389 -11.92 4.86 1.74
N LEU A 390 -13.11 5.40 1.47
CA LEU A 390 -13.88 5.08 0.26
C LEU A 390 -13.13 5.46 -1.02
N SER A 391 -12.44 6.61 -1.02
CA SER A 391 -11.60 7.03 -2.14
C SER A 391 -10.46 6.05 -2.38
N ALA A 392 -9.69 5.71 -1.34
CA ALA A 392 -8.58 4.76 -1.46
C ALA A 392 -9.07 3.37 -1.90
N LEU A 393 -10.20 2.89 -1.34
CA LEU A 393 -10.82 1.63 -1.70
C LEU A 393 -11.22 1.58 -3.18
N THR A 394 -11.88 2.63 -3.68
CA THR A 394 -12.34 2.71 -5.08
C THR A 394 -11.16 2.70 -6.05
N ILE A 395 -10.09 3.46 -5.74
CA ILE A 395 -8.90 3.52 -6.59
C ILE A 395 -8.19 2.16 -6.61
N ARG A 396 -8.00 1.54 -5.44
CA ARG A 396 -7.35 0.23 -5.32
C ARG A 396 -8.16 -0.88 -5.99
N GLU A 397 -9.49 -0.86 -5.90
CA GLU A 397 -10.35 -1.81 -6.62
C GLU A 397 -10.17 -1.69 -8.14
N LYS A 398 -10.20 -0.45 -8.63
CA LYS A 398 -10.09 -0.14 -10.06
C LYS A 398 -8.72 -0.52 -10.64
N LEU A 399 -7.64 -0.23 -9.93
CA LEU A 399 -6.28 -0.37 -10.46
C LEU A 399 -5.62 -1.70 -10.11
N LEU A 400 -5.82 -2.18 -8.89
CA LEU A 400 -5.12 -3.37 -8.36
C LEU A 400 -6.03 -4.62 -8.34
N GLY A 401 -7.34 -4.43 -8.34
CA GLY A 401 -8.32 -5.51 -8.18
C GLY A 401 -8.59 -5.87 -6.72
N LYS A 402 -9.58 -6.74 -6.52
CA LYS A 402 -10.10 -7.08 -5.18
C LYS A 402 -9.16 -7.97 -4.37
N GLU A 403 -8.35 -8.78 -5.03
CA GLU A 403 -7.43 -9.72 -4.37
C GLU A 403 -6.16 -9.03 -3.84
N HIS A 404 -5.90 -7.78 -4.25
CA HIS A 404 -4.67 -7.10 -3.86
C HIS A 404 -4.65 -6.78 -2.36
N PRO A 405 -3.53 -7.01 -1.65
CA PRO A 405 -3.40 -6.74 -0.21
C PRO A 405 -3.84 -5.33 0.20
N ASP A 406 -3.43 -4.31 -0.54
CA ASP A 406 -3.85 -2.91 -0.31
C ASP A 406 -5.36 -2.68 -0.38
N PHE A 407 -6.08 -3.36 -1.27
CA PHE A 407 -7.54 -3.25 -1.33
C PHE A 407 -8.17 -3.85 -0.08
N LEU A 408 -7.67 -5.02 0.34
CA LEU A 408 -8.12 -5.69 1.56
C LEU A 408 -7.85 -4.82 2.81
N GLU A 409 -6.71 -4.15 2.89
CA GLU A 409 -6.40 -3.19 3.95
C GLU A 409 -7.40 -2.02 3.98
N SER A 410 -7.74 -1.45 2.82
CA SER A 410 -8.80 -0.43 2.74
C SER A 410 -10.16 -0.96 3.22
N GLN A 411 -10.52 -2.20 2.91
CA GLN A 411 -11.76 -2.82 3.40
C GLN A 411 -11.76 -3.01 4.92
N ARG A 412 -10.64 -3.45 5.49
CA ARG A 412 -10.48 -3.59 6.95
C ARG A 412 -10.61 -2.24 7.65
N LEU A 413 -10.00 -1.20 7.09
CA LEU A 413 -10.10 0.13 7.67
C LEU A 413 -11.54 0.66 7.62
N LEU A 414 -12.27 0.39 6.54
CA LEU A 414 -13.68 0.74 6.40
C LEU A 414 -14.57 -0.02 7.37
N SER A 415 -14.33 -1.32 7.56
CA SER A 415 -15.11 -2.12 8.51
C SER A 415 -14.89 -1.64 9.95
N LYS A 416 -13.66 -1.31 10.33
CA LYS A 416 -13.35 -0.67 11.62
C LYS A 416 -14.11 0.65 11.81
N LEU A 417 -14.16 1.47 10.77
CA LEU A 417 -14.93 2.72 10.79
C LEU A 417 -16.42 2.44 11.01
N TYR A 418 -17.00 1.47 10.32
CA TYR A 418 -18.40 1.10 10.47
C TYR A 418 -18.72 0.53 11.86
N LEU A 419 -17.81 -0.25 12.46
CA LEU A 419 -17.95 -0.68 13.86
C LEU A 419 -18.01 0.52 14.81
N LEU A 420 -17.12 1.51 14.63
CA LEU A 420 -17.11 2.74 15.44
C LEU A 420 -18.38 3.59 15.25
N GLN A 421 -19.04 3.49 14.10
CA GLN A 421 -20.32 4.15 13.81
C GLN A 421 -21.55 3.33 14.28
N GLY A 422 -21.37 2.11 14.79
CA GLY A 422 -22.46 1.19 15.12
C GLY A 422 -23.14 0.55 13.89
N ARG A 423 -22.55 0.70 12.69
CA ARG A 423 -23.00 0.11 11.42
C ARG A 423 -22.52 -1.33 11.29
N ILE A 424 -22.99 -2.14 12.21
CA ILE A 424 -22.53 -3.50 12.44
C ILE A 424 -22.67 -4.37 11.20
N HIS A 425 -23.85 -4.37 10.56
CA HIS A 425 -24.12 -5.25 9.43
C HIS A 425 -23.22 -4.95 8.22
N GLU A 426 -22.90 -3.68 7.99
CA GLU A 426 -22.00 -3.27 6.92
C GLU A 426 -20.56 -3.65 7.25
N ALA A 427 -20.14 -3.47 8.50
CA ALA A 427 -18.83 -3.92 8.97
C ALA A 427 -18.65 -5.43 8.82
N THR A 428 -19.64 -6.23 9.27
CA THR A 428 -19.57 -7.71 9.17
C THR A 428 -19.55 -8.17 7.72
N THR A 429 -20.32 -7.53 6.83
CA THR A 429 -20.31 -7.86 5.40
C THR A 429 -18.93 -7.63 4.76
N LEU A 430 -18.29 -6.50 5.07
CA LEU A 430 -16.95 -6.20 4.59
C LEU A 430 -15.92 -7.20 5.15
N LEU A 431 -16.01 -7.51 6.43
CA LEU A 431 -15.12 -8.48 7.08
C LEU A 431 -15.30 -9.89 6.51
N GLU A 432 -16.53 -10.36 6.27
CA GLU A 432 -16.78 -11.65 5.61
C GLU A 432 -16.15 -11.71 4.22
N ALA A 433 -16.21 -10.61 3.46
CA ALA A 433 -15.56 -10.54 2.15
C ALA A 433 -14.04 -10.63 2.27
N VAL A 434 -13.44 -9.93 3.24
CA VAL A 434 -12.01 -10.00 3.53
C VAL A 434 -11.61 -11.41 3.98
N SER A 435 -12.36 -12.04 4.88
CA SER A 435 -12.08 -13.40 5.38
C SER A 435 -12.14 -14.45 4.26
N ARG A 436 -13.13 -14.39 3.36
CA ARG A 436 -13.20 -15.33 2.21
C ARG A 436 -11.98 -15.21 1.28
N GLN A 437 -11.52 -13.99 1.05
CA GLN A 437 -10.32 -13.77 0.25
C GLN A 437 -9.06 -14.21 1.00
N GLN A 438 -8.96 -13.92 2.29
CA GLN A 438 -7.87 -14.40 3.13
C GLN A 438 -7.80 -15.93 3.20
N GLU A 439 -8.92 -16.64 3.23
CA GLU A 439 -8.94 -18.11 3.15
C GLU A 439 -8.32 -18.58 1.83
N THR A 440 -8.65 -17.92 0.73
CA THR A 440 -8.05 -18.20 -0.59
C THR A 440 -6.54 -17.94 -0.57
N GLU A 441 -6.11 -16.83 0.03
CA GLU A 441 -4.69 -16.50 0.19
C GLU A 441 -3.96 -17.47 1.13
N LEU A 442 -4.59 -17.93 2.21
CA LEU A 442 -4.04 -18.94 3.10
C LEU A 442 -3.84 -20.26 2.36
N LEU A 443 -4.83 -20.69 1.56
CA LEU A 443 -4.68 -21.86 0.69
C LEU A 443 -3.54 -21.69 -0.31
N LYS A 444 -3.38 -20.50 -0.90
CA LYS A 444 -2.23 -20.20 -1.76
C LYS A 444 -0.92 -20.26 -0.97
N ALA A 445 -0.89 -19.68 0.23
CA ALA A 445 0.26 -19.61 1.13
C ALA A 445 0.78 -20.98 1.54
N THR A 446 -0.11 -21.97 1.76
CA THR A 446 0.32 -23.35 2.03
C THR A 446 1.16 -23.98 0.91
N LYS A 447 1.12 -23.43 -0.31
CA LYS A 447 1.95 -23.90 -1.44
C LYS A 447 3.38 -23.37 -1.37
N TYR A 448 3.61 -22.26 -0.70
CA TYR A 448 4.89 -21.55 -0.77
C TYR A 448 5.55 -21.22 0.57
N LEU A 449 4.80 -21.15 1.66
CA LEU A 449 5.32 -20.93 3.01
C LEU A 449 5.76 -22.24 3.68
N SER A 450 6.77 -22.15 4.53
CA SER A 450 7.14 -23.22 5.46
C SER A 450 6.11 -23.38 6.59
N GLU A 451 6.23 -24.44 7.38
CA GLU A 451 5.39 -24.61 8.58
C GLU A 451 5.56 -23.46 9.58
N TYR A 452 6.79 -22.96 9.75
CA TYR A 452 7.08 -21.84 10.65
C TYR A 452 6.49 -20.53 10.10
N GLU A 453 6.68 -20.25 8.81
CA GLU A 453 6.15 -19.06 8.16
C GLU A 453 4.63 -19.07 8.12
N LEU A 454 4.04 -20.24 7.88
CA LEU A 454 2.60 -20.43 7.93
C LEU A 454 2.08 -20.21 9.35
N SER A 455 2.80 -20.68 10.38
CA SER A 455 2.46 -20.39 11.78
C SER A 455 2.53 -18.89 12.06
N GLN A 456 3.59 -18.20 11.64
CA GLN A 456 3.72 -16.75 11.80
C GLN A 456 2.62 -15.99 11.04
N PHE A 457 2.29 -16.43 9.83
CA PHE A 457 1.20 -15.89 9.03
C PHE A 457 -0.16 -16.07 9.73
N ILE A 458 -0.39 -17.25 10.30
CA ILE A 458 -1.60 -17.57 11.09
C ILE A 458 -1.62 -16.79 12.41
N ASP A 459 -0.50 -16.61 13.09
CA ASP A 459 -0.42 -15.84 14.35
C ASP A 459 -0.69 -14.36 14.10
N ALA A 460 -0.14 -13.81 13.01
CA ALA A 460 -0.48 -12.46 12.55
C ALA A 460 -1.97 -12.34 12.19
N TYR A 461 -2.57 -13.41 11.65
CA TYR A 461 -3.99 -13.50 11.35
C TYR A 461 -4.86 -13.58 12.63
N GLN A 462 -4.49 -14.40 13.61
CA GLN A 462 -5.23 -14.57 14.86
C GLN A 462 -5.20 -13.32 15.75
N ASN A 463 -4.05 -12.63 15.83
CA ASN A 463 -3.94 -11.36 16.57
C ASN A 463 -4.74 -10.21 15.93
N GLN A 464 -5.11 -10.32 14.64
CA GLN A 464 -6.03 -9.40 13.96
C GLN A 464 -7.51 -9.79 14.20
N GLU A 465 -7.78 -11.04 14.56
CA GLU A 465 -9.13 -11.57 14.85
C GLU A 465 -9.61 -11.33 16.29
N ASP A 466 -8.78 -10.89 17.23
CA ASP A 466 -9.18 -10.75 18.65
C ASP A 466 -10.20 -9.61 18.90
N GLU A 467 -10.27 -8.57 18.05
CA GLU A 467 -11.41 -7.62 18.02
C GLU A 467 -12.64 -8.22 17.31
N LEU A 468 -12.43 -9.18 16.39
CA LEU A 468 -13.41 -9.78 15.49
C LEU A 468 -14.21 -10.93 16.14
N CYS A 469 -13.52 -11.81 16.88
CA CYS A 469 -14.10 -13.04 17.42
C CYS A 469 -15.07 -12.75 18.58
N ALA A 470 -14.80 -11.72 19.38
CA ALA A 470 -15.71 -11.25 20.42
C ALA A 470 -17.07 -10.79 19.84
N TYR A 471 -17.04 -10.14 18.67
CA TYR A 471 -18.23 -9.59 18.02
C TYR A 471 -19.01 -10.63 17.20
N ASN A 472 -18.30 -11.46 16.41
CA ASN A 472 -18.91 -12.50 15.58
C ASN A 472 -19.53 -13.63 16.42
N TYR A 473 -18.92 -13.97 17.56
CA TYR A 473 -19.49 -14.93 18.52
C TYR A 473 -20.74 -14.33 19.21
N SER A 474 -20.73 -13.04 19.53
CA SER A 474 -21.89 -12.31 20.06
C SER A 474 -23.07 -12.33 19.10
N CYS A 475 -22.90 -11.97 17.83
CA CYS A 475 -24.01 -11.98 16.86
C CYS A 475 -24.51 -13.39 16.55
N LYS A 476 -23.62 -14.39 16.37
CA LYS A 476 -24.05 -15.78 16.15
C LYS A 476 -24.76 -16.37 17.36
N LEU A 477 -24.34 -16.01 18.58
CA LEU A 477 -25.04 -16.39 19.80
C LEU A 477 -26.41 -15.72 19.90
N GLU A 478 -26.52 -14.45 19.52
CA GLU A 478 -27.78 -13.70 19.54
C GLU A 478 -28.76 -14.24 18.49
N ASP A 479 -28.31 -14.53 17.28
CA ASP A 479 -29.12 -15.19 16.23
C ASP A 479 -29.53 -16.60 16.63
N SER A 480 -28.62 -17.37 17.24
CA SER A 480 -28.92 -18.72 17.75
C SER A 480 -29.91 -18.66 18.92
N ALA A 481 -29.75 -17.70 19.83
CA ALA A 481 -30.67 -17.48 20.94
C ALA A 481 -32.06 -17.08 20.43
N ASN A 482 -32.14 -16.16 19.46
CA ASN A 482 -33.39 -15.74 18.83
C ASN A 482 -34.07 -16.88 18.06
N ALA A 483 -33.29 -17.75 17.40
CA ALA A 483 -33.81 -18.92 16.71
C ALA A 483 -34.36 -19.96 17.69
N ILE A 484 -33.61 -20.27 18.75
CA ILE A 484 -34.05 -21.17 19.83
C ILE A 484 -35.27 -20.61 20.54
N GLU A 485 -35.33 -19.30 20.80
CA GLU A 485 -36.48 -18.63 21.41
C GLU A 485 -37.72 -18.74 20.53
N LYS A 486 -37.60 -18.47 19.22
CA LYS A 486 -38.70 -18.68 18.26
C LYS A 486 -39.14 -20.14 18.24
N GLU A 487 -38.19 -21.08 18.20
CA GLU A 487 -38.50 -22.51 18.15
C GLU A 487 -39.20 -22.98 19.44
N LEU A 488 -38.80 -22.49 20.61
CA LEU A 488 -39.46 -22.71 21.90
C LEU A 488 -40.90 -22.17 21.91
N VAL A 489 -41.12 -20.97 21.34
CA VAL A 489 -42.45 -20.36 21.21
C VAL A 489 -43.37 -21.24 20.34
N TYR A 490 -42.83 -21.90 19.31
CA TYR A 490 -43.61 -22.77 18.42
C TYR A 490 -43.83 -24.19 18.95
N THR A 491 -42.87 -24.77 19.67
CA THR A 491 -42.92 -26.18 20.10
C THR A 491 -43.64 -26.39 21.43
N VAL A 492 -43.65 -25.40 22.32
CA VAL A 492 -44.28 -25.55 23.64
C VAL A 492 -45.75 -25.13 23.58
N SER A 493 -46.65 -26.10 23.46
CA SER A 493 -48.09 -25.87 23.52
C SER A 493 -48.50 -25.32 24.89
N GLY A 494 -48.62 -23.99 24.98
CA GLY A 494 -48.89 -23.26 26.22
C GLY A 494 -48.02 -22.01 26.40
N TYR A 495 -46.90 -21.88 25.68
CA TYR A 495 -46.03 -20.71 25.79
C TYR A 495 -46.70 -19.43 25.28
N SER A 496 -47.50 -19.52 24.20
CA SER A 496 -48.35 -18.42 23.73
C SER A 496 -49.46 -18.01 24.72
N LYS A 497 -49.80 -18.85 25.70
CA LYS A 497 -50.71 -18.50 26.81
C LYS A 497 -50.00 -17.82 27.98
N ASN A 498 -48.67 -17.94 28.10
CA ASN A 498 -47.86 -17.35 29.17
C ASN A 498 -47.15 -16.05 28.76
N VAL A 499 -47.27 -15.59 27.51
CA VAL A 499 -47.02 -14.18 27.14
C VAL A 499 -48.24 -13.32 27.51
N GLN A 500 -48.82 -13.54 28.69
CA GLN A 500 -49.64 -12.54 29.33
C GLN A 500 -48.67 -11.63 30.10
N GLN A 501 -48.79 -10.32 29.90
CA GLN A 501 -48.21 -9.35 30.84
C GLN A 501 -48.81 -9.62 32.23
N LEU A 502 -48.14 -10.45 33.01
CA LEU A 502 -48.52 -10.74 34.39
C LEU A 502 -48.43 -9.43 35.17
N LYS A 503 -49.53 -9.04 35.80
CA LYS A 503 -49.52 -7.84 36.64
C LYS A 503 -48.87 -8.19 37.97
N TRP A 504 -48.13 -7.27 38.57
CA TRP A 504 -47.46 -7.51 39.86
C TRP A 504 -48.42 -7.95 40.98
N GLN A 505 -49.71 -7.60 40.89
CA GLN A 505 -50.75 -8.07 41.80
C GLN A 505 -51.01 -9.58 41.71
N GLU A 506 -50.83 -10.18 40.53
CA GLU A 506 -50.97 -11.62 40.29
C GLU A 506 -49.76 -12.36 40.84
N VAL A 507 -48.55 -11.81 40.64
CA VAL A 507 -47.31 -12.30 41.27
C VAL A 507 -47.44 -12.26 42.79
N LYS A 508 -47.93 -11.13 43.34
CA LYS A 508 -48.16 -10.97 44.79
C LYS A 508 -49.12 -12.03 45.36
N LYS A 509 -50.19 -12.38 44.64
CA LYS A 509 -51.18 -13.39 45.07
C LYS A 509 -50.60 -14.81 45.09
N ALA A 510 -49.55 -15.07 44.32
CA ALA A 510 -48.89 -16.35 44.25
C ALA A 510 -47.80 -16.54 45.30
N LEU A 511 -47.35 -15.46 45.97
CA LEU A 511 -46.31 -15.53 47.00
C LEU A 511 -46.82 -16.25 48.25
N GLN A 512 -46.03 -17.19 48.75
CA GLN A 512 -46.27 -17.84 50.04
C GLN A 512 -45.79 -16.95 51.19
N LYS A 513 -46.16 -17.33 52.41
CA LYS A 513 -45.78 -16.60 53.62
C LYS A 513 -44.25 -16.55 53.76
N ASN A 514 -43.72 -15.34 53.90
CA ASN A 514 -42.28 -15.00 53.92
C ASN A 514 -41.53 -15.09 52.57
N GLU A 515 -42.23 -15.23 51.45
CA GLU A 515 -41.60 -15.12 50.13
C GLU A 515 -41.56 -13.67 49.64
N ALA A 516 -40.59 -13.40 48.78
CA ALA A 516 -40.53 -12.17 48.01
C ALA A 516 -40.13 -12.48 46.57
N ALA A 517 -40.78 -11.81 45.62
CA ALA A 517 -40.35 -11.81 44.23
C ALA A 517 -39.45 -10.61 43.99
N ILE A 518 -38.34 -10.83 43.28
CA ILE A 518 -37.40 -9.78 42.88
C ILE A 518 -37.23 -9.85 41.37
N GLU A 519 -37.43 -8.74 40.70
CA GLU A 519 -37.14 -8.57 39.28
C GLU A 519 -36.07 -7.50 39.09
N PHE A 520 -35.04 -7.81 38.32
CA PHE A 520 -34.01 -6.83 37.97
C PHE A 520 -34.38 -6.16 36.65
N VAL A 521 -34.44 -4.84 36.66
CA VAL A 521 -34.83 -4.03 35.52
C VAL A 521 -33.69 -3.10 35.15
N ARG A 522 -33.39 -3.07 33.84
CA ARG A 522 -32.50 -2.11 33.20
C ARG A 522 -33.36 -1.05 32.52
N TYR A 523 -33.13 0.23 32.81
CA TYR A 523 -33.85 1.31 32.14
C TYR A 523 -32.98 2.54 31.90
N GLU A 524 -33.36 3.33 30.89
CA GLU A 524 -32.72 4.60 30.56
C GLU A 524 -33.17 5.70 31.54
N PHE A 525 -32.21 6.31 32.22
CA PHE A 525 -32.49 7.33 33.22
C PHE A 525 -32.67 8.71 32.58
N ASN A 526 -33.93 9.11 32.40
CA ASN A 526 -34.30 10.29 31.62
C ASN A 526 -34.88 11.45 32.46
N PHE A 527 -34.67 11.47 33.79
CA PHE A 527 -35.24 12.48 34.70
C PHE A 527 -34.22 12.95 35.76
N PRO A 528 -34.12 14.25 36.11
CA PRO A 528 -34.87 15.41 35.63
C PRO A 528 -34.39 15.97 34.29
N LYS A 529 -33.34 15.40 33.69
CA LYS A 529 -32.88 15.68 32.33
C LYS A 529 -32.61 14.35 31.62
N ALA A 530 -32.74 14.32 30.29
CA ALA A 530 -32.29 13.18 29.50
C ALA A 530 -30.79 12.97 29.74
N THR A 531 -30.42 11.76 30.13
CA THR A 531 -29.02 11.36 30.27
C THR A 531 -28.77 10.13 29.40
N ASP A 532 -27.52 9.86 29.06
CA ASP A 532 -27.10 8.59 28.45
C ASP A 532 -26.85 7.50 29.51
N SER A 533 -27.32 7.72 30.75
CA SER A 533 -27.07 6.85 31.89
C SER A 533 -28.12 5.74 31.92
N ILE A 534 -27.65 4.50 32.02
CA ILE A 534 -28.49 3.32 32.18
C ILE A 534 -28.41 2.86 33.62
N MET A 535 -29.57 2.66 34.24
CA MET A 535 -29.68 2.32 35.66
C MET A 535 -30.23 0.89 35.81
N TYR A 536 -29.63 0.16 36.75
CA TYR A 536 -30.14 -1.12 37.22
C TYR A 536 -30.92 -0.93 38.51
N VAL A 537 -32.13 -1.50 38.57
CA VAL A 537 -32.99 -1.47 39.76
C VAL A 537 -33.57 -2.84 40.03
N ALA A 538 -33.86 -3.12 41.30
CA ALA A 538 -34.56 -4.32 41.73
C ALA A 538 -35.98 -3.96 42.16
N LEU A 539 -36.99 -4.50 41.49
CA LEU A 539 -38.39 -4.41 41.89
C LEU A 539 -38.71 -5.56 42.83
N LEU A 540 -38.99 -5.23 44.09
CA LEU A 540 -39.28 -6.17 45.16
C LEU A 540 -40.78 -6.20 45.46
N ILE A 541 -41.38 -7.38 45.41
CA ILE A 541 -42.78 -7.62 45.76
C ILE A 541 -42.82 -8.56 46.98
N LYS A 542 -43.55 -8.16 48.02
CA LYS A 542 -43.81 -9.00 49.21
C LYS A 542 -45.32 -9.24 49.36
N GLU A 543 -45.67 -10.32 50.06
CA GLU A 543 -47.07 -10.70 50.39
C GLU A 543 -47.89 -9.50 50.95
N ASN A 544 -47.26 -8.63 51.74
CA ASN A 544 -47.92 -7.49 52.39
C ASN A 544 -47.69 -6.13 51.71
N ALA A 545 -46.99 -6.08 50.57
CA ALA A 545 -46.63 -4.80 49.93
C ALA A 545 -47.83 -4.15 49.22
N SER A 546 -48.10 -2.86 49.45
CA SER A 546 -49.17 -2.11 48.78
C SER A 546 -48.84 -1.78 47.31
N ALA A 547 -47.56 -1.81 46.93
CA ALA A 547 -47.03 -1.67 45.58
C ALA A 547 -45.63 -2.33 45.49
N PRO A 548 -45.09 -2.59 44.29
CA PRO A 548 -43.71 -3.02 44.13
C PRO A 548 -42.76 -1.96 44.69
N ILE A 549 -41.75 -2.42 45.43
CA ILE A 549 -40.73 -1.56 46.04
C ILE A 549 -39.56 -1.50 45.06
N LEU A 550 -39.25 -0.30 44.56
CA LEU A 550 -38.11 -0.09 43.69
C LEU A 550 -36.86 0.18 44.53
N ILE A 551 -35.86 -0.68 44.39
CA ILE A 551 -34.55 -0.55 45.04
C ILE A 551 -33.56 -0.13 43.96
N SER A 552 -33.04 1.09 44.09
CA SER A 552 -31.99 1.58 43.20
C SER A 552 -30.70 0.79 43.43
N MET A 553 -30.07 0.29 42.37
CA MET A 553 -28.77 -0.36 42.48
C MET A 553 -27.68 0.59 42.00
N PHE A 554 -27.21 0.44 40.77
CA PHE A 554 -26.05 1.18 40.24
C PHE A 554 -26.27 1.57 38.78
N GLU A 555 -25.49 2.56 38.35
CA GLU A 555 -25.37 2.95 36.95
C GLU A 555 -24.47 1.96 36.19
N GLU A 556 -24.81 1.64 34.95
CA GLU A 556 -24.06 0.72 34.09
C GLU A 556 -22.58 1.10 33.96
N LYS A 557 -22.29 2.38 33.76
CA LYS A 557 -20.91 2.91 33.67
C LYS A 557 -20.10 2.71 34.97
N SER A 558 -20.77 2.68 36.12
CA SER A 558 -20.13 2.39 37.41
C SER A 558 -19.77 0.90 37.52
N LEU A 559 -20.50 0.02 36.83
CA LEU A 559 -20.18 -1.40 36.74
C LEU A 559 -19.02 -1.65 35.75
N ASP A 560 -18.98 -0.91 34.64
CA ASP A 560 -17.89 -1.01 33.66
C ASP A 560 -16.52 -0.73 34.28
N SER A 561 -16.42 0.29 35.14
CA SER A 561 -15.17 0.59 35.86
C SER A 561 -14.74 -0.51 36.85
N LEU A 562 -15.68 -1.27 37.41
CA LEU A 562 -15.41 -2.47 38.21
C LEU A 562 -14.99 -3.67 37.34
N LEU A 563 -15.59 -3.83 36.16
CA LEU A 563 -15.34 -4.95 35.24
C LEU A 563 -14.12 -4.76 34.33
N LEU A 564 -13.68 -3.51 34.11
CA LEU A 564 -12.56 -3.13 33.24
C LEU A 564 -11.22 -2.98 33.98
N SER A 565 -11.16 -3.26 35.29
CA SER A 565 -9.88 -3.25 36.00
C SER A 565 -8.93 -4.32 35.40
N LYS A 566 -7.82 -3.84 34.83
CA LYS A 566 -6.78 -4.67 34.22
C LYS A 566 -6.13 -5.58 35.26
N SER A 567 -6.67 -6.78 35.47
CA SER A 567 -5.90 -7.93 35.96
C SER A 567 -6.58 -9.21 35.49
N GLU A 568 -5.79 -10.26 35.27
CA GLU A 568 -6.13 -11.60 34.76
C GLU A 568 -7.16 -12.39 35.59
N ARG A 569 -7.93 -11.73 36.46
CA ARG A 569 -8.88 -12.33 37.41
C ARG A 569 -10.35 -12.24 36.98
N LYS A 570 -10.67 -12.10 35.68
CA LYS A 570 -12.08 -12.05 35.25
C LYS A 570 -12.84 -13.33 35.62
N ALA A 571 -12.25 -14.50 35.40
CA ALA A 571 -12.86 -15.78 35.77
C ALA A 571 -12.92 -15.98 37.30
N ASP A 572 -11.84 -15.65 38.02
CA ASP A 572 -11.79 -15.79 39.47
C ASP A 572 -12.74 -14.84 40.20
N TYR A 573 -12.91 -13.60 39.70
CA TYR A 573 -13.85 -12.63 40.26
C TYR A 573 -15.30 -13.07 40.03
N VAL A 574 -15.65 -13.49 38.81
CA VAL A 574 -16.99 -14.02 38.51
C VAL A 574 -17.26 -15.29 39.33
N ASN A 575 -16.30 -16.21 39.44
CA ASN A 575 -16.41 -17.39 40.29
C ASN A 575 -16.52 -17.04 41.79
N SER A 576 -15.87 -15.96 42.25
CA SER A 576 -16.00 -15.48 43.62
C SER A 576 -17.40 -14.90 43.91
N LEU A 577 -18.04 -14.25 42.93
CA LEU A 577 -19.43 -13.76 43.03
C LEU A 577 -20.44 -14.90 43.17
N TYR A 578 -20.14 -16.08 42.61
CA TYR A 578 -20.94 -17.30 42.74
C TYR A 578 -20.45 -18.26 43.83
N SER A 579 -19.33 -17.95 44.50
CA SER A 579 -18.84 -18.77 45.60
C SER A 579 -19.78 -18.65 46.80
N LEU A 580 -20.28 -19.79 47.25
CA LEU A 580 -21.36 -19.91 48.24
C LEU A 580 -20.98 -19.42 49.66
N SER A 581 -19.77 -18.90 49.89
CA SER A 581 -19.20 -18.72 51.23
C SER A 581 -19.63 -17.44 51.97
N ASP A 582 -20.09 -16.37 51.31
CA ASP A 582 -20.34 -15.08 51.99
C ASP A 582 -21.69 -14.43 51.66
N ARG A 583 -22.80 -15.19 51.70
CA ARG A 583 -24.15 -14.60 51.72
C ARG A 583 -24.57 -14.21 53.14
N GLY A 584 -23.99 -13.14 53.65
CA GLY A 584 -24.58 -12.30 54.69
C GLY A 584 -24.80 -10.90 54.13
N ALA A 585 -26.00 -10.33 54.27
CA ALA A 585 -26.29 -8.98 53.81
C ALA A 585 -25.34 -7.98 54.50
N ILE A 586 -24.44 -7.35 53.73
CA ILE A 586 -23.69 -6.19 54.19
C ILE A 586 -24.55 -4.97 53.91
N ALA A 587 -24.95 -4.26 54.97
CA ALA A 587 -25.65 -3.00 54.85
C ALA A 587 -24.74 -1.97 54.17
N ILE A 588 -25.13 -1.49 52.98
CA ILE A 588 -24.50 -0.35 52.34
C ILE A 588 -25.00 0.90 53.10
N GLU A 589 -24.13 1.56 53.84
CA GLU A 589 -24.45 2.84 54.47
C GLU A 589 -24.86 3.87 53.40
N ALA A 590 -25.96 4.58 53.64
CA ALA A 590 -26.44 5.62 52.74
C ALA A 590 -25.39 6.72 52.55
N PRO A 591 -25.23 7.26 51.32
CA PRO A 591 -24.30 8.36 51.07
C PRO A 591 -24.72 9.57 51.91
N LYS A 592 -23.77 10.11 52.68
CA LYS A 592 -23.95 11.36 53.42
C LYS A 592 -24.18 12.49 52.42
N ILE A 593 -25.39 13.03 52.41
CA ILE A 593 -25.70 14.29 51.73
C ILE A 593 -25.01 15.42 52.53
N PRO A 594 -24.13 16.24 51.94
CA PRO A 594 -23.65 17.44 52.61
C PRO A 594 -24.81 18.45 52.68
N LEU A 595 -25.05 18.98 53.88
CA LEU A 595 -25.98 20.08 54.16
C LEU A 595 -25.55 21.39 53.48
#